data_AF-A0A812RQD5-F1
#
_entry.id   AF-A0A812RQD5-F1
#
_cell.length_a   1.000
_cell.length_b   1.000
_cell.length_c   1.000
_cell.angle_alpha   90.00
_cell.angle_beta   90.00
_cell.angle_gamma   90.00
#
_symmetry.space_group_name_H-M   'P 1'
#
loop_
_entity.id
_entity.type
_entity.pdbx_description
1 polymer ?
#
loop_
_entity_poly.entity_id
_entity_poly.type
_entity_poly.pdbx_seq_one_letter_code
_entity_poly.pdbx_strand_id
1 'polypeptide(L)'
;MDLPTAMHPLWEIVAQECSASCITLLEPHLGVFVRAADIAGQQGIAKLRAFLRCLGGLHNRAEHAERAAQHWQNLWEESFRKVVDVRRTADTSSLGYEVQVSDLLNALSSSNRERERLAKELDSLQRTFQSATDTQLWHRYGQELQLRQLWGATSEQFGHCEVLQRQLAAEVAVARQLRTDLIEAQRNQSMAEAERTDADARAKEAERYAQEAKNYVHKQVDDALQLQRTHLQEELEVERKAWRQDAATAIPLPLAREVLAAYADLWRCACGQVLGLHRNRAERALRRLRDLDACAMLLPPQDEMLQEPLRRAVGEPAAKSLAEALVAELEQCHISALKSNNDLDGWSKTGVGHRDQLNLRSYVPLRARTMILASENR
;
A
#
# COMPACT_ATOMS: atom_id res chain seq x y z
N MET A 1 -15.00 -2.47 34.30
CA MET A 1 -15.71 -1.23 33.95
C MET A 1 -17.16 -1.60 33.73
N ASP A 2 -18.08 -1.03 34.50
CA ASP A 2 -19.50 -1.35 34.41
C ASP A 2 -20.06 -0.74 33.13
N LEU A 3 -20.27 -1.58 32.13
CA LEU A 3 -20.89 -1.21 30.87
C LEU A 3 -22.36 -0.84 31.12
N PRO A 4 -22.87 0.28 30.59
CA PRO A 4 -24.29 0.61 30.69
C PRO A 4 -25.12 -0.54 30.12
N THR A 5 -26.10 -1.03 30.87
CA THR A 5 -26.93 -2.20 30.53
C THR A 5 -27.61 -2.08 29.16
N ALA A 6 -27.81 -0.85 28.66
CA ALA A 6 -28.36 -0.55 27.34
C ALA A 6 -27.40 -0.85 26.16
N MET A 7 -26.09 -0.98 26.41
CA MET A 7 -25.09 -1.24 25.37
C MET A 7 -24.70 -2.72 25.23
N HIS A 8 -25.16 -3.58 26.14
CA HIS A 8 -24.82 -5.00 26.16
C HIS A 8 -25.10 -5.76 24.84
N PRO A 9 -26.28 -5.61 24.19
CA PRO A 9 -26.57 -6.32 22.95
C PRO A 9 -25.75 -5.78 21.75
N LEU A 10 -25.33 -4.52 21.80
CA LEU A 10 -24.41 -3.96 20.80
C LEU A 10 -23.00 -4.51 20.96
N TRP A 11 -22.54 -4.63 22.20
CA TRP A 11 -21.25 -5.23 22.51
C TRP A 11 -21.18 -6.71 22.14
N GLU A 12 -22.27 -7.47 22.28
CA GLU A 12 -22.35 -8.84 21.76
C GLU A 12 -22.19 -8.90 20.24
N ILE A 13 -22.84 -8.00 19.50
CA ILE A 13 -22.72 -7.97 18.03
C ILE A 13 -21.30 -7.59 17.61
N VAL A 14 -20.70 -6.60 18.28
CA VAL A 14 -19.31 -6.19 18.03
C VAL A 14 -18.35 -7.34 18.33
N ALA A 15 -18.54 -8.04 19.46
CA ALA A 15 -17.73 -9.19 19.84
C ALA A 15 -17.88 -10.40 18.90
N GLN A 16 -19.04 -10.56 18.25
CA GLN A 16 -19.28 -11.64 17.28
C GLN A 16 -18.66 -11.37 15.91
N GLU A 17 -18.64 -10.10 15.46
CA GLU A 17 -18.24 -9.76 14.08
C GLU A 17 -16.80 -9.20 13.98
N CYS A 18 -16.17 -8.84 15.09
CA CYS A 18 -14.83 -8.27 15.13
C CYS A 18 -13.87 -9.12 15.98
N SER A 19 -12.59 -9.19 15.57
CA SER A 19 -11.53 -9.81 16.39
C SER A 19 -11.20 -8.95 17.61
N ALA A 20 -10.58 -9.54 18.64
CA ALA A 20 -10.22 -8.82 19.86
C ALA A 20 -9.40 -7.55 19.60
N SER A 21 -8.43 -7.60 18.68
CA SER A 21 -7.61 -6.44 18.29
C SER A 21 -8.41 -5.38 17.53
N CYS A 22 -9.34 -5.79 16.66
CA CYS A 22 -10.27 -4.87 15.98
C CYS A 22 -11.14 -4.11 17.00
N ILE A 23 -11.60 -4.83 18.03
CA ILE A 23 -12.43 -4.26 19.10
C ILE A 23 -11.64 -3.21 19.89
N THR A 24 -10.39 -3.47 20.25
CA THR A 24 -9.54 -2.51 20.97
C THR A 24 -9.33 -1.21 20.17
N LEU A 25 -9.24 -1.31 18.84
CA LEU A 25 -9.17 -0.14 17.95
C LEU A 25 -10.49 0.63 17.84
N LEU A 26 -11.62 -0.09 17.86
CA LEU A 26 -12.95 0.49 17.72
C LEU A 26 -13.49 1.07 19.03
N GLU A 27 -13.07 0.53 20.18
CA GLU A 27 -13.52 0.92 21.53
C GLU A 27 -13.64 2.44 21.76
N PRO A 28 -12.63 3.28 21.44
CA PRO A 28 -12.73 4.74 21.63
C PRO A 28 -13.75 5.42 20.71
N HIS A 29 -14.16 4.77 19.61
CA HIS A 29 -15.01 5.34 18.57
C HIS A 29 -16.44 4.79 18.58
N LEU A 30 -16.67 3.62 19.19
CA LEU A 30 -17.99 2.97 19.26
C LEU A 30 -19.07 3.89 19.87
N GLY A 31 -18.72 4.71 20.86
CA GLY A 31 -19.66 5.66 21.47
C GLY A 31 -20.19 6.73 20.50
N VAL A 32 -19.46 7.05 19.43
CA VAL A 32 -19.88 8.01 18.38
C VAL A 32 -20.79 7.33 17.37
N PHE A 33 -20.47 6.10 16.97
CA PHE A 33 -21.29 5.31 16.04
C PHE A 33 -22.66 4.94 16.63
N VAL A 34 -22.71 4.68 17.94
CA VAL A 34 -23.94 4.29 18.65
C VAL A 34 -24.88 5.48 18.86
N ARG A 35 -24.40 6.72 18.89
CA ARG A 35 -25.25 7.92 19.03
C ARG A 35 -25.93 8.35 17.72
N ALA A 36 -25.45 7.87 16.56
CA ALA A 36 -25.91 8.33 15.24
C ALA A 36 -27.01 7.46 14.62
N ALA A 37 -27.36 6.32 15.22
CA ALA A 37 -28.36 5.41 14.68
C ALA A 37 -29.45 5.13 15.71
N ASP A 38 -30.71 5.35 15.33
CA ASP A 38 -31.85 4.68 15.93
C ASP A 38 -31.67 3.15 15.78
N ILE A 39 -31.02 2.52 16.76
CA ILE A 39 -30.79 1.05 16.82
C ILE A 39 -32.08 0.33 17.32
N ALA A 40 -33.16 1.06 17.58
CA ALA A 40 -34.42 0.51 18.06
C ALA A 40 -35.11 -0.45 17.07
N GLY A 41 -34.75 -0.42 15.77
CA GLY A 41 -35.31 -1.29 14.73
C GLY A 41 -34.39 -2.43 14.28
N GLN A 42 -34.96 -3.60 13.98
CA GLN A 42 -34.24 -4.78 13.45
C GLN A 42 -33.41 -4.48 12.19
N GLN A 43 -33.86 -3.55 11.33
CA GLN A 43 -33.11 -3.12 10.14
C GLN A 43 -31.84 -2.32 10.47
N GLY A 44 -31.85 -1.51 11.54
CA GLY A 44 -30.67 -0.76 11.98
C GLY A 44 -29.57 -1.69 12.50
N ILE A 45 -29.97 -2.70 13.28
CA ILE A 45 -29.08 -3.76 13.78
C ILE A 45 -28.46 -4.57 12.64
N ALA A 46 -29.24 -4.93 11.62
CA ALA A 46 -28.74 -5.67 10.46
C ALA A 46 -27.69 -4.88 9.66
N LYS A 47 -27.94 -3.58 9.42
CA LYS A 47 -26.99 -2.68 8.75
C LYS A 47 -25.70 -2.51 9.56
N LEU A 48 -25.82 -2.32 10.88
CA LEU A 48 -24.66 -2.24 11.77
C LEU A 48 -23.84 -3.53 11.75
N ARG A 49 -24.48 -4.69 11.79
CA ARG A 49 -23.82 -6.00 11.71
C ARG A 49 -23.05 -6.16 10.39
N ALA A 50 -23.66 -5.79 9.26
CA ALA A 50 -23.00 -5.84 7.96
C ALA A 50 -21.76 -4.91 7.90
N PHE A 51 -21.88 -3.70 8.46
CA PHE A 51 -20.78 -2.75 8.57
C PHE A 51 -19.63 -3.29 9.43
N LEU A 52 -19.94 -3.80 10.64
CA LEU A 52 -18.95 -4.38 11.55
C LEU A 52 -18.28 -5.62 10.95
N ARG A 53 -19.02 -6.47 10.23
CA ARG A 53 -18.45 -7.62 9.51
C ARG A 53 -17.46 -7.17 8.42
N CYS A 54 -17.79 -6.11 7.70
CA CYS A 54 -16.89 -5.53 6.70
C CYS A 54 -15.61 -4.97 7.35
N LEU A 55 -15.74 -4.20 8.43
CA LEU A 55 -14.62 -3.67 9.20
C LEU A 55 -13.74 -4.77 9.81
N GLY A 56 -14.35 -5.77 10.47
CA GLY A 56 -13.65 -6.91 11.03
C GLY A 56 -12.91 -7.71 9.95
N GLY A 57 -13.55 -7.94 8.80
CA GLY A 57 -12.92 -8.57 7.64
C GLY A 57 -11.76 -7.77 7.06
N LEU A 58 -11.87 -6.44 6.98
CA LEU A 58 -10.78 -5.56 6.56
C LEU A 58 -9.61 -5.60 7.55
N HIS A 59 -9.89 -5.49 8.84
CA HIS A 59 -8.87 -5.53 9.88
C HIS A 59 -8.13 -6.87 9.90
N ASN A 60 -8.86 -8.00 9.83
CA ASN A 60 -8.23 -9.33 9.80
C ASN A 60 -7.32 -9.52 8.58
N ARG A 61 -7.72 -9.00 7.41
CA ARG A 61 -6.88 -8.99 6.21
C ARG A 61 -5.65 -8.11 6.38
N ALA A 62 -5.80 -6.94 7.01
CA ALA A 62 -4.68 -6.05 7.33
C ALA A 62 -3.69 -6.71 8.29
N GLU A 63 -4.15 -7.33 9.38
CA GLU A 63 -3.28 -8.08 10.30
C GLU A 63 -2.59 -9.25 9.62
N HIS A 64 -3.28 -10.01 8.76
CA HIS A 64 -2.65 -11.10 8.00
C HIS A 64 -1.57 -10.57 7.04
N ALA A 65 -1.84 -9.45 6.36
CA ALA A 65 -0.86 -8.79 5.50
C ALA A 65 0.35 -8.30 6.29
N GLU A 66 0.14 -7.72 7.48
CA GLU A 66 1.20 -7.25 8.37
C GLU A 66 2.05 -8.42 8.89
N ARG A 67 1.43 -9.51 9.38
CA ARG A 67 2.15 -10.72 9.80
C ARG A 67 2.95 -11.35 8.66
N ALA A 68 2.37 -11.41 7.46
CA ALA A 68 3.06 -11.92 6.28
C ALA A 68 4.25 -11.01 5.92
N ALA A 69 4.07 -9.69 5.94
CA ALA A 69 5.13 -8.72 5.70
C ALA A 69 6.26 -8.88 6.73
N GLN A 70 5.93 -9.01 8.01
CA GLN A 70 6.90 -9.23 9.08
C GLN A 70 7.67 -10.54 8.89
N HIS A 71 6.97 -11.62 8.51
CA HIS A 71 7.59 -12.91 8.23
C HIS A 71 8.58 -12.83 7.06
N TRP A 72 8.17 -12.20 5.97
CA TRP A 72 9.05 -11.98 4.81
C TRP A 72 10.22 -11.07 5.13
N GLN A 73 10.01 -10.02 5.93
CA GLN A 73 11.08 -9.16 6.42
C GLN A 73 12.10 -9.96 7.23
N ASN A 74 11.66 -10.77 8.19
CA ASN A 74 12.55 -11.57 9.02
C ASN A 74 13.35 -12.59 8.19
N LEU A 75 12.70 -13.30 7.25
CA LEU A 75 13.38 -14.22 6.33
C LEU A 75 14.40 -13.50 5.45
N TRP A 76 14.05 -12.31 4.96
CA TRP A 76 14.94 -11.50 4.13
C TRP A 76 16.14 -10.98 4.92
N GLU A 77 15.92 -10.45 6.12
CA GLU A 77 17.00 -10.01 7.01
C GLU A 77 17.93 -11.16 7.39
N GLU A 78 17.40 -12.35 7.70
CA GLU A 78 18.22 -13.51 8.07
C GLU A 78 19.06 -14.01 6.88
N SER A 79 18.46 -14.14 5.71
CA SER A 79 19.16 -14.57 4.49
C SER A 79 20.20 -13.55 4.03
N PHE A 80 19.86 -12.27 4.04
CA PHE A 80 20.78 -11.19 3.69
C PHE A 80 21.95 -11.11 4.68
N ARG A 81 21.67 -11.24 5.99
CA ARG A 81 22.72 -11.29 7.03
C ARG A 81 23.69 -12.45 6.79
N LYS A 82 23.21 -13.66 6.48
CA LYS A 82 24.07 -14.81 6.15
C LYS A 82 24.99 -14.51 4.96
N VAL A 83 24.47 -13.90 3.91
CA VAL A 83 25.27 -13.53 2.72
C VAL A 83 26.33 -12.49 3.07
N VAL A 84 25.97 -11.46 3.85
CA VAL A 84 26.91 -10.43 4.30
C VAL A 84 27.99 -11.01 5.21
N ASP A 85 27.63 -11.92 6.12
CA ASP A 85 28.58 -12.55 7.03
C ASP A 85 29.56 -13.44 6.25
N VAL A 86 29.08 -14.24 5.28
CA VAL A 86 29.95 -15.02 4.38
C VAL A 86 30.94 -14.12 3.64
N ARG A 87 30.44 -13.00 3.08
CA ARG A 87 31.28 -12.02 2.40
C ARG A 87 32.34 -11.42 3.31
N ARG A 88 31.94 -10.99 4.53
CA ARG A 88 32.87 -10.45 5.53
C ARG A 88 33.94 -11.46 5.91
N THR A 89 33.58 -12.72 6.12
CA THR A 89 34.56 -13.77 6.44
C THR A 89 35.56 -13.97 5.31
N ALA A 90 35.10 -14.00 4.05
CA ALA A 90 35.96 -14.12 2.88
C ALA A 90 36.88 -12.90 2.69
N ASP A 91 36.38 -11.68 2.94
CA ASP A 91 37.21 -10.47 2.90
C ASP A 91 38.30 -10.50 3.99
N THR A 92 37.95 -10.90 5.22
CA THR A 92 38.91 -10.98 6.33
C THR A 92 39.98 -12.04 6.14
N SER A 93 39.63 -13.21 5.57
CA SER A 93 40.58 -14.27 5.28
C SER A 93 41.53 -13.86 4.15
N SER A 94 41.02 -13.27 3.08
CA SER A 94 41.83 -12.74 1.96
C SER A 94 42.85 -11.71 2.45
N LEU A 95 42.42 -10.72 3.25
CA LEU A 95 43.30 -9.71 3.84
C LEU A 95 44.37 -10.33 4.76
N GLY A 96 44.00 -11.33 5.55
CA GLY A 96 44.93 -12.05 6.44
C GLY A 96 46.05 -12.74 5.66
N TYR A 97 45.72 -13.44 4.57
CA TYR A 97 46.71 -14.10 3.72
C TYR A 97 47.59 -13.12 2.94
N GLU A 98 47.04 -12.00 2.45
CA GLU A 98 47.83 -10.94 1.81
C GLU A 98 48.92 -10.38 2.74
N VAL A 99 48.56 -10.09 4.00
CA VAL A 99 49.51 -9.62 5.02
C VAL A 99 50.57 -10.68 5.30
N GLN A 100 50.15 -11.94 5.48
CA GLN A 100 51.07 -13.04 5.72
C GLN A 100 52.08 -13.24 4.58
N VAL A 101 51.64 -13.17 3.32
CA VAL A 101 52.53 -13.24 2.15
C VAL A 101 53.52 -12.08 2.14
N SER A 102 53.07 -10.87 2.48
CA SER A 102 53.96 -9.69 2.59
C SER A 102 55.03 -9.88 3.66
N ASP A 103 54.64 -10.34 4.85
CA ASP A 103 55.56 -10.58 5.96
C ASP A 103 56.58 -11.69 5.64
N LEU A 104 56.14 -12.78 5.00
CA LEU A 104 57.03 -13.86 4.56
C LEU A 104 58.01 -13.40 3.48
N LEU A 105 57.57 -12.56 2.53
CA LEU A 105 58.47 -11.96 1.53
C LEU A 105 59.53 -11.07 2.19
N ASN A 106 59.13 -10.27 3.18
CA ASN A 106 60.04 -9.41 3.94
C ASN A 106 61.05 -10.25 4.73
N ALA A 107 60.60 -11.27 5.45
CA ALA A 107 61.47 -12.19 6.20
C ALA A 107 62.44 -12.94 5.27
N LEU A 108 61.96 -13.45 4.13
CA LEU A 108 62.79 -14.10 3.12
C LEU A 108 63.84 -13.15 2.54
N SER A 109 63.49 -11.89 2.29
CA SER A 109 64.43 -10.88 1.81
C SER A 109 65.53 -10.59 2.84
N SER A 110 65.18 -10.52 4.12
CA SER A 110 66.12 -10.33 5.23
C SER A 110 67.10 -11.49 5.36
N SER A 111 66.60 -12.73 5.40
CA SER A 111 67.44 -13.93 5.48
C SER A 111 68.34 -14.08 4.25
N ASN A 112 67.86 -13.75 3.04
CA ASN A 112 68.72 -13.76 1.85
C ASN A 112 69.87 -12.75 1.93
N ARG A 113 69.63 -11.55 2.46
CA ARG A 113 70.68 -10.54 2.67
C ARG A 113 71.73 -11.02 3.67
N GLU A 114 71.29 -11.63 4.77
CA GLU A 114 72.20 -12.16 5.79
C GLU A 114 73.02 -13.34 5.24
N ARG A 115 72.38 -14.25 4.48
CA ARG A 115 73.07 -15.33 3.78
C ARG A 115 74.14 -14.80 2.81
N GLU A 116 73.83 -13.77 2.02
CA GLU A 116 74.79 -13.14 1.12
C GLU A 116 75.94 -12.46 1.86
N ARG A 117 75.65 -11.83 3.01
CA ARG A 117 76.66 -11.23 3.89
C ARG A 117 77.61 -12.30 4.44
N LEU A 118 77.07 -13.34 5.06
CA LEU A 118 77.84 -14.45 5.63
C LEU A 118 78.67 -15.17 4.55
N ALA A 119 78.12 -15.36 3.35
CA ALA A 119 78.87 -15.94 2.23
C ALA A 119 80.04 -15.06 1.80
N LYS A 120 79.85 -13.73 1.71
CA LYS A 120 80.93 -12.78 1.40
C LYS A 120 82.00 -12.73 2.48
N GLU A 121 81.61 -12.76 3.76
CA GLU A 121 82.53 -12.80 4.89
C GLU A 121 83.36 -14.08 4.86
N LEU A 122 82.74 -15.23 4.63
CA LEU A 122 83.41 -16.52 4.49
C LEU A 122 84.37 -16.56 3.30
N ASP A 123 83.95 -16.06 2.13
CA ASP A 123 84.79 -15.93 0.95
C ASP A 123 86.01 -15.03 1.21
N SER A 124 85.80 -13.91 1.92
CA SER A 124 86.88 -12.97 2.26
C SER A 124 87.91 -13.64 3.17
N LEU A 125 87.45 -14.37 4.19
CA LEU A 125 88.32 -15.11 5.11
C LEU A 125 89.08 -16.21 4.39
N GLN A 126 88.42 -16.96 3.50
CA GLN A 126 89.07 -17.98 2.68
C GLN A 126 90.14 -17.39 1.75
N ARG A 127 89.89 -16.23 1.12
CA ARG A 127 90.90 -15.55 0.29
C ARG A 127 92.07 -15.02 1.11
N THR A 128 91.81 -14.43 2.28
CA THR A 128 92.88 -14.00 3.19
C THR A 128 93.71 -15.19 3.67
N PHE A 129 93.06 -16.33 3.92
CA PHE A 129 93.73 -17.57 4.28
C PHE A 129 94.60 -18.08 3.13
N GLN A 130 94.06 -18.20 1.91
CA GLN A 130 94.82 -18.62 0.72
C GLN A 130 96.03 -17.72 0.48
N SER A 131 95.85 -16.40 0.55
CA SER A 131 96.95 -15.44 0.43
C SER A 131 97.98 -15.58 1.57
N ALA A 132 97.54 -15.85 2.80
CA ALA A 132 98.43 -16.07 3.93
C ALA A 132 99.19 -17.40 3.82
N THR A 133 98.55 -18.47 3.34
CA THR A 133 99.22 -19.76 3.09
C THR A 133 100.18 -19.68 1.91
N ASP A 134 99.84 -18.95 0.85
CA ASP A 134 100.72 -18.76 -0.30
C ASP A 134 101.96 -17.95 0.10
N THR A 135 101.78 -16.87 0.89
CA THR A 135 102.91 -16.13 1.46
C THR A 135 103.70 -16.95 2.50
N GLN A 136 103.05 -17.83 3.27
CA GLN A 136 103.74 -18.79 4.15
C GLN A 136 104.54 -19.83 3.38
N LEU A 137 104.09 -20.31 2.21
CA LEU A 137 104.87 -21.20 1.34
C LEU A 137 106.11 -20.48 0.80
N TRP A 138 105.99 -19.19 0.47
CA TRP A 138 107.13 -18.33 0.13
C TRP A 138 108.09 -18.12 1.31
N HIS A 139 107.59 -17.90 2.53
CA HIS A 139 108.41 -17.70 3.73
C HIS A 139 108.92 -19.00 4.39
N ARG A 140 108.35 -20.17 4.09
CA ARG A 140 108.81 -21.51 4.53
C ARG A 140 110.19 -21.88 4.00
N TYR A 141 110.66 -21.22 2.95
CA TYR A 141 112.07 -21.27 2.53
C TYR A 141 113.02 -20.52 3.50
N GLY A 142 112.49 -19.84 4.53
CA GLY A 142 113.24 -18.89 5.36
C GLY A 142 113.46 -19.24 6.84
N GLN A 143 112.45 -19.56 7.67
CA GLN A 143 112.63 -19.58 9.14
C GLN A 143 111.55 -20.39 9.92
N GLU A 144 111.97 -21.17 10.94
CA GLU A 144 111.09 -22.10 11.69
C GLU A 144 110.43 -21.54 12.98
N LEU A 145 110.93 -20.45 13.57
CA LEU A 145 110.45 -20.00 14.89
C LEU A 145 109.17 -19.12 14.84
N GLN A 146 108.96 -18.37 13.75
CA GLN A 146 107.74 -17.56 13.56
C GLN A 146 106.48 -18.41 13.28
N LEU A 147 106.66 -19.69 12.93
CA LEU A 147 105.58 -20.60 12.54
C LEU A 147 104.63 -20.96 13.69
N ARG A 148 105.10 -20.99 14.96
CA ARG A 148 104.27 -21.41 16.10
C ARG A 148 103.26 -20.35 16.55
N GLN A 149 103.64 -19.06 16.54
CA GLN A 149 102.71 -17.98 16.90
C GLN A 149 101.65 -17.76 15.82
N LEU A 150 102.03 -17.95 14.54
CA LEU A 150 101.11 -17.84 13.41
C LEU A 150 100.17 -19.06 13.28
N TRP A 151 100.60 -20.25 13.72
CA TRP A 151 99.74 -21.44 13.78
C TRP A 151 98.55 -21.27 14.74
N GLY A 152 98.76 -20.60 15.88
CA GLY A 152 97.68 -20.24 16.81
C GLY A 152 96.65 -19.30 16.16
N ALA A 153 97.13 -18.26 15.46
CA ALA A 153 96.26 -17.33 14.72
C ALA A 153 95.49 -18.02 13.58
N THR A 154 96.11 -18.97 12.85
CA THR A 154 95.39 -19.75 11.83
C THR A 154 94.38 -20.72 12.46
N SER A 155 94.68 -21.32 13.62
CA SER A 155 93.76 -22.23 14.31
C SER A 155 92.48 -21.53 14.78
N GLU A 156 92.60 -20.31 15.31
CA GLU A 156 91.43 -19.50 15.70
C GLU A 156 90.60 -19.07 14.48
N GLN A 157 91.25 -18.76 13.35
CA GLN A 157 90.58 -18.46 12.09
C GLN A 157 89.87 -19.67 11.48
N PHE A 158 90.42 -20.88 11.61
CA PHE A 158 89.72 -22.11 11.23
C PHE A 158 88.45 -22.34 12.05
N GLY A 159 88.53 -22.13 13.37
CA GLY A 159 87.36 -22.18 14.25
C GLY A 159 86.28 -21.17 13.83
N HIS A 160 86.70 -19.95 13.45
CA HIS A 160 85.78 -18.91 12.97
C HIS A 160 85.11 -19.29 11.63
N CYS A 161 85.86 -19.86 10.68
CA CYS A 161 85.32 -20.37 9.43
C CYS A 161 84.30 -21.50 9.63
N GLU A 162 84.56 -22.45 10.55
CA GLU A 162 83.59 -23.50 10.86
C GLU A 162 82.31 -22.95 11.48
N VAL A 163 82.40 -21.94 12.36
CA VAL A 163 81.23 -21.27 12.94
C VAL A 163 80.41 -20.56 11.85
N LEU A 164 81.06 -19.81 10.96
CA LEU A 164 80.38 -19.13 9.84
C LEU A 164 79.75 -20.14 8.86
N GLN A 165 80.40 -21.28 8.60
CA GLN A 165 79.81 -22.35 7.78
C GLN A 165 78.55 -22.93 8.42
N ARG A 166 78.53 -23.16 9.73
CA ARG A 166 77.34 -23.63 10.45
C ARG A 166 76.23 -22.59 10.44
N GLN A 167 76.55 -21.30 10.64
CA GLN A 167 75.58 -20.21 10.55
C GLN A 167 75.01 -20.06 9.14
N LEU A 168 75.85 -20.12 8.11
CA LEU A 168 75.42 -20.10 6.72
C LEU A 168 74.51 -21.29 6.38
N ALA A 169 74.85 -22.49 6.84
CA ALA A 169 74.02 -23.68 6.65
C ALA A 169 72.66 -23.55 7.36
N ALA A 170 72.62 -22.97 8.56
CA ALA A 170 71.40 -22.67 9.29
C ALA A 170 70.52 -21.64 8.55
N GLU A 171 71.10 -20.53 8.07
CA GLU A 171 70.39 -19.54 7.26
C GLU A 171 69.88 -20.10 5.93
N VAL A 172 70.63 -20.99 5.28
CA VAL A 172 70.16 -21.71 4.09
C VAL A 172 68.96 -22.60 4.41
N ALA A 173 68.93 -23.24 5.58
CA ALA A 173 67.78 -24.04 6.02
C ALA A 173 66.56 -23.15 6.30
N VAL A 174 66.75 -22.03 7.00
CA VAL A 174 65.69 -21.02 7.26
C VAL A 174 65.13 -20.48 5.95
N ALA A 175 65.97 -20.08 5.00
CA ALA A 175 65.54 -19.58 3.70
C ALA A 175 64.78 -20.65 2.87
N ARG A 176 65.12 -21.94 3.03
CA ARG A 176 64.36 -23.03 2.40
C ARG A 176 62.97 -23.18 3.03
N GLN A 177 62.88 -23.13 4.35
CA GLN A 177 61.60 -23.20 5.06
C GLN A 177 60.70 -21.99 4.74
N LEU A 178 61.25 -20.77 4.76
CA LEU A 178 60.49 -19.58 4.40
C LEU A 178 59.97 -19.63 2.96
N ARG A 179 60.68 -20.29 2.04
CA ARG A 179 60.19 -20.52 0.67
C ARG A 179 59.05 -21.53 0.60
N THR A 180 59.09 -22.60 1.39
CA THR A 180 57.96 -23.55 1.44
C THR A 180 56.73 -22.89 2.02
N ASP A 181 56.90 -22.14 3.10
CA ASP A 181 55.81 -21.43 3.79
C ASP A 181 55.22 -20.34 2.88
N LEU A 182 56.05 -19.64 2.10
CA LEU A 182 55.60 -18.66 1.11
C LEU A 182 54.76 -19.30 0.01
N ILE A 183 55.17 -20.45 -0.52
CA ILE A 183 54.40 -21.16 -1.56
C ILE A 183 53.04 -21.61 -1.02
N GLU A 184 52.99 -22.08 0.23
CA GLU A 184 51.74 -22.47 0.89
C GLU A 184 50.84 -21.25 1.12
N ALA A 185 51.39 -20.15 1.64
CA ALA A 185 50.65 -18.91 1.85
C ALA A 185 50.10 -18.33 0.53
N GLN A 186 50.87 -18.37 -0.56
CA GLN A 186 50.42 -17.95 -1.90
C GLN A 186 49.28 -18.82 -2.44
N ARG A 187 49.34 -20.14 -2.22
CA ARG A 187 48.23 -21.03 -2.59
C ARG A 187 46.97 -20.70 -1.78
N ASN A 188 47.11 -20.50 -0.48
CA ASN A 188 45.99 -20.14 0.40
C ASN A 188 45.38 -18.78 0.02
N GLN A 189 46.22 -17.79 -0.33
CA GLN A 189 45.76 -16.51 -0.87
C GLN A 189 44.95 -16.71 -2.16
N SER A 190 45.45 -17.50 -3.12
CA SER A 190 44.74 -17.74 -4.38
C SER A 190 43.38 -18.44 -4.19
N MET A 191 43.29 -19.36 -3.21
CA MET A 191 42.02 -20.00 -2.87
C MET A 191 41.06 -19.01 -2.19
N ALA A 192 41.56 -18.18 -1.26
CA ALA A 192 40.76 -17.16 -0.60
C ALA A 192 40.24 -16.10 -1.57
N GLU A 193 41.04 -15.70 -2.57
CA GLU A 193 40.61 -14.82 -3.65
C GLU A 193 39.49 -15.45 -4.48
N ALA A 194 39.60 -16.74 -4.82
CA ALA A 194 38.55 -17.48 -5.51
C ALA A 194 37.25 -17.54 -4.67
N GLU A 195 37.35 -17.89 -3.38
CA GLU A 195 36.22 -17.89 -2.45
C GLU A 195 35.55 -16.52 -2.33
N ARG A 196 36.35 -15.45 -2.29
CA ARG A 196 35.87 -14.07 -2.28
C ARG A 196 35.08 -13.74 -3.54
N THR A 197 35.60 -14.10 -4.72
CA THR A 197 34.88 -13.86 -5.99
C THR A 197 33.56 -14.61 -6.07
N ASP A 198 33.52 -15.85 -5.56
CA ASP A 198 32.29 -16.65 -5.48
C ASP A 198 31.28 -16.08 -4.48
N ALA A 199 31.75 -15.65 -3.29
CA ALA A 199 30.91 -14.97 -2.30
C ALA A 199 30.32 -13.66 -2.85
N ASP A 200 31.13 -12.86 -3.57
CA ASP A 200 30.68 -11.64 -4.25
C ASP A 200 29.64 -11.93 -5.35
N ALA A 201 29.82 -13.01 -6.10
CA ALA A 201 28.86 -13.44 -7.12
C ALA A 201 27.52 -13.84 -6.47
N ARG A 202 27.55 -14.64 -5.40
CA ARG A 202 26.36 -15.03 -4.62
C ARG A 202 25.66 -13.82 -4.01
N ALA A 203 26.41 -12.83 -3.53
CA ALA A 203 25.84 -11.60 -2.99
C ALA A 203 25.11 -10.79 -4.06
N LYS A 204 25.71 -10.61 -5.24
CA LYS A 204 25.07 -9.91 -6.37
C LYS A 204 23.82 -10.63 -6.87
N GLU A 205 23.83 -11.96 -6.88
CA GLU A 205 22.66 -12.75 -7.25
C GLU A 205 21.53 -12.58 -6.23
N ALA A 206 21.83 -12.63 -4.93
CA ALA A 206 20.86 -12.37 -3.87
C ALA A 206 20.25 -10.95 -3.95
N GLU A 207 21.08 -9.93 -4.25
CA GLU A 207 20.62 -8.55 -4.48
C GLU A 207 19.65 -8.46 -5.68
N ARG A 208 19.94 -9.17 -6.78
CA ARG A 208 19.05 -9.22 -7.94
C ARG A 208 17.71 -9.87 -7.60
N TYR A 209 17.72 -11.03 -6.95
CA TYR A 209 16.47 -11.69 -6.52
C TYR A 209 15.65 -10.80 -5.58
N ALA A 210 16.29 -10.10 -4.64
CA ALA A 210 15.59 -9.17 -3.75
C ALA A 210 14.93 -8.01 -4.52
N GLN A 211 15.64 -7.45 -5.51
CA GLN A 211 15.12 -6.37 -6.34
C GLN A 211 13.96 -6.85 -7.24
N GLU A 212 14.07 -8.04 -7.83
CA GLU A 212 13.01 -8.64 -8.64
C GLU A 212 11.77 -8.95 -7.81
N ALA A 213 11.92 -9.52 -6.61
CA ALA A 213 10.82 -9.76 -5.68
C ALA A 213 10.13 -8.45 -5.28
N LYS A 214 10.92 -7.40 -4.98
CA LYS A 214 10.38 -6.07 -4.70
C LYS A 214 9.56 -5.53 -5.87
N ASN A 215 10.08 -5.63 -7.09
CA ASN A 215 9.39 -5.17 -8.29
C ASN A 215 8.09 -5.96 -8.53
N TYR A 216 8.12 -7.28 -8.30
CA TYR A 216 6.95 -8.15 -8.41
C TYR A 216 5.85 -7.76 -7.42
N VAL A 217 6.20 -7.51 -6.16
CA VAL A 217 5.24 -7.08 -5.13
C VAL A 217 4.65 -5.70 -5.46
N HIS A 218 5.48 -4.72 -5.87
CA HIS A 218 4.96 -3.41 -6.29
C HIS A 218 3.98 -3.55 -7.45
N LYS A 219 4.32 -4.37 -8.46
CA LYS A 219 3.44 -4.63 -9.58
C LYS A 219 2.11 -5.26 -9.13
N GLN A 220 2.15 -6.26 -8.25
CA GLN A 220 0.93 -6.89 -7.70
C GLN A 220 0.04 -5.89 -6.96
N VAL A 221 0.64 -4.98 -6.19
CA VAL A 221 -0.08 -3.91 -5.49
C VAL A 221 -0.69 -2.91 -6.47
N ASP A 222 0.07 -2.47 -7.47
CA ASP A 222 -0.39 -1.55 -8.50
C ASP A 222 -1.55 -2.16 -9.31
N ASP A 223 -1.40 -3.43 -9.72
CA ASP A 223 -2.43 -4.18 -10.45
C ASP A 223 -3.71 -4.32 -9.61
N ALA A 224 -3.58 -4.65 -8.31
CA ALA A 224 -4.73 -4.75 -7.39
C ALA A 224 -5.43 -3.41 -7.17
N LEU A 225 -4.66 -2.32 -6.99
CA LEU A 225 -5.19 -0.97 -6.87
C LEU A 225 -5.89 -0.51 -8.14
N GLN A 226 -5.33 -0.84 -9.31
CA GLN A 226 -5.94 -0.52 -10.60
C GLN A 226 -7.25 -1.27 -10.78
N LEU A 227 -7.30 -2.56 -10.45
CA LEU A 227 -8.51 -3.37 -10.49
C LEU A 227 -9.60 -2.86 -9.54
N GLN A 228 -9.21 -2.44 -8.33
CA GLN A 228 -10.14 -1.83 -7.38
C GLN A 228 -10.70 -0.50 -7.91
N ARG A 229 -9.85 0.32 -8.54
CA ARG A 229 -10.29 1.60 -9.16
C ARG A 229 -11.25 1.38 -10.32
N THR A 230 -10.99 0.41 -11.19
CA THR A 230 -11.89 0.11 -12.32
C THR A 230 -13.24 -0.41 -11.81
N HIS A 231 -13.24 -1.30 -10.81
CA HIS A 231 -14.48 -1.79 -10.20
C HIS A 231 -15.31 -0.66 -9.58
N LEU A 232 -14.66 0.24 -8.83
CA LEU A 232 -15.33 1.42 -8.26
C LEU A 232 -15.90 2.35 -9.34
N GLN A 233 -15.19 2.53 -10.46
CA GLN A 233 -15.69 3.31 -11.58
C GLN A 233 -16.91 2.65 -12.21
N GLU A 234 -16.88 1.33 -12.42
CA GLU A 234 -18.02 0.57 -12.95
C GLU A 234 -19.25 0.65 -12.02
N GLU A 235 -19.07 0.50 -10.71
CA GLU A 235 -20.15 0.65 -9.72
C GLU A 235 -20.76 2.06 -9.76
N LEU A 236 -19.92 3.10 -9.76
CA LEU A 236 -20.38 4.49 -9.86
C LEU A 236 -21.10 4.76 -11.20
N GLU A 237 -20.69 4.12 -12.29
CA GLU A 237 -21.38 4.23 -13.57
C GLU A 237 -22.74 3.53 -13.56
N VAL A 238 -22.84 2.36 -12.93
CA VAL A 238 -24.12 1.64 -12.75
C VAL A 238 -25.06 2.46 -11.88
N GLU A 239 -24.59 3.00 -10.76
CA GLU A 239 -25.38 3.90 -9.92
C GLU A 239 -25.82 5.14 -10.71
N ARG A 240 -24.91 5.81 -11.43
CA ARG A 240 -25.27 6.97 -12.27
C ARG A 240 -26.31 6.62 -13.33
N LYS A 241 -26.26 5.42 -13.91
CA LYS A 241 -27.26 4.95 -14.88
C LYS A 241 -28.62 4.71 -14.19
N ALA A 242 -28.63 4.11 -12.99
CA ALA A 242 -29.84 3.95 -12.18
C ALA A 242 -30.45 5.33 -11.83
N TRP A 243 -29.65 6.27 -11.33
CA TRP A 243 -30.08 7.65 -11.06
C TRP A 243 -30.64 8.35 -12.30
N ARG A 244 -30.08 8.11 -13.50
CA ARG A 244 -30.61 8.68 -14.76
C ARG A 244 -31.95 8.04 -15.17
N GLN A 245 -32.13 6.75 -14.90
CA GLN A 245 -33.39 6.06 -15.15
C GLN A 245 -34.47 6.52 -14.16
N ASP A 246 -34.13 6.71 -12.89
CA ASP A 246 -35.01 7.29 -11.88
C ASP A 246 -35.27 8.78 -12.13
N ALA A 247 -34.31 9.51 -12.70
CA ALA A 247 -34.53 10.89 -13.12
C ALA A 247 -35.47 11.00 -14.33
N ALA A 248 -35.63 9.95 -15.14
CA ALA A 248 -36.59 9.93 -16.24
C ALA A 248 -38.04 9.79 -15.75
N THR A 249 -38.26 9.32 -14.52
CA THR A 249 -39.55 9.34 -13.81
C THR A 249 -39.70 10.55 -12.90
N ALA A 250 -38.66 11.39 -12.76
CA ALA A 250 -38.68 12.58 -11.94
C ALA A 250 -39.34 13.78 -12.66
N ILE A 251 -40.00 14.64 -11.88
CA ILE A 251 -40.59 15.90 -12.32
C ILE A 251 -39.50 16.76 -12.99
N PRO A 252 -39.68 17.22 -14.26
CA PRO A 252 -38.71 18.08 -14.94
C PRO A 252 -38.31 19.29 -14.09
N LEU A 253 -37.02 19.63 -14.04
CA LEU A 253 -36.49 20.72 -13.21
C LEU A 253 -37.25 22.07 -13.36
N PRO A 254 -37.70 22.50 -14.56
CA PRO A 254 -38.53 23.70 -14.69
C PRO A 254 -39.88 23.57 -13.98
N LEU A 255 -40.53 22.40 -14.11
CA LEU A 255 -41.80 22.10 -13.48
C LEU A 255 -41.66 22.03 -11.95
N ALA A 256 -40.60 21.39 -11.45
CA ALA A 256 -40.31 21.36 -10.01
C ALA A 256 -40.08 22.76 -9.43
N ARG A 257 -39.42 23.67 -10.16
CA ARG A 257 -39.25 25.07 -9.74
C ARG A 257 -40.56 25.84 -9.69
N GLU A 258 -41.45 25.62 -10.66
CA GLU A 258 -42.79 26.24 -10.64
C GLU A 258 -43.65 25.74 -9.48
N VAL A 259 -43.61 24.44 -9.22
CA VAL A 259 -44.29 23.82 -8.07
C VAL A 259 -43.76 24.41 -6.76
N LEU A 260 -42.44 24.43 -6.57
CA LEU A 260 -41.82 25.00 -5.37
C LEU A 260 -42.12 26.50 -5.21
N ALA A 261 -42.16 27.27 -6.30
CA ALA A 261 -42.51 28.69 -6.25
C ALA A 261 -43.97 28.90 -5.80
N ALA A 262 -44.91 28.08 -6.29
CA ALA A 262 -46.30 28.15 -5.90
C ALA A 262 -46.53 27.73 -4.43
N TYR A 263 -45.85 26.68 -3.96
CA TYR A 263 -45.82 26.34 -2.52
C TYR A 263 -45.24 27.47 -1.68
N ALA A 264 -44.09 28.04 -2.08
CA ALA A 264 -43.46 29.14 -1.34
C ALA A 264 -44.35 30.38 -1.27
N ASP A 265 -45.08 30.71 -2.34
CA ASP A 265 -46.02 31.83 -2.33
C ASP A 265 -47.22 31.59 -1.42
N LEU A 266 -47.75 30.36 -1.37
CA LEU A 266 -48.80 29.99 -0.43
C LEU A 266 -48.32 30.13 1.03
N TRP A 267 -47.13 29.60 1.35
CA TRP A 267 -46.54 29.70 2.69
C TRP A 267 -46.21 31.14 3.09
N ARG A 268 -45.71 31.99 2.17
CA ARG A 268 -45.48 33.41 2.44
C ARG A 268 -46.76 34.16 2.78
N CYS A 269 -47.89 33.80 2.17
CA CYS A 269 -49.19 34.40 2.49
C CYS A 269 -49.64 34.05 3.92
N ALA A 270 -49.19 32.92 4.46
CA ALA A 270 -49.50 32.46 5.81
C ALA A 270 -48.62 33.09 6.91
N CYS A 271 -47.46 33.65 6.55
CA CYS A 271 -46.54 34.30 7.49
C CYS A 271 -46.87 35.78 7.79
N GLY A 272 -47.90 36.35 7.15
CA GLY A 272 -48.33 37.73 7.38
C GLY A 272 -49.07 37.91 8.70
N GLN A 273 -48.82 39.03 9.41
CA GLN A 273 -49.46 39.34 10.70
C GLN A 273 -50.96 39.70 10.59
N VAL A 274 -51.46 39.96 9.38
CA VAL A 274 -52.85 40.38 9.13
C VAL A 274 -53.60 39.31 8.36
N LEU A 275 -54.54 38.64 9.03
CA LEU A 275 -55.44 37.66 8.42
C LEU A 275 -56.25 38.30 7.28
N GLY A 276 -56.33 37.63 6.13
CA GLY A 276 -57.17 38.06 5.00
C GLY A 276 -56.51 39.00 3.98
N LEU A 277 -55.37 39.60 4.29
CA LEU A 277 -54.71 40.60 3.41
C LEU A 277 -54.12 39.98 2.13
N HIS A 278 -53.82 38.68 2.16
CA HIS A 278 -53.19 37.96 1.05
C HIS A 278 -54.12 36.97 0.35
N ARG A 279 -55.44 37.10 0.53
CA ARG A 279 -56.45 36.20 -0.04
C ARG A 279 -56.25 35.92 -1.52
N ASN A 280 -56.19 36.97 -2.33
CA ASN A 280 -56.06 36.85 -3.79
C ASN A 280 -54.73 36.23 -4.22
N ARG A 281 -53.69 36.26 -3.38
CA ARG A 281 -52.37 35.68 -3.67
C ARG A 281 -52.33 34.20 -3.26
N ALA A 282 -52.88 33.86 -2.11
CA ALA A 282 -53.00 32.47 -1.64
C ALA A 282 -53.90 31.65 -2.57
N GLU A 283 -55.04 32.21 -2.98
CA GLU A 283 -55.97 31.56 -3.91
C GLU A 283 -55.35 31.33 -5.29
N ARG A 284 -54.58 32.30 -5.81
CA ARG A 284 -53.82 32.14 -7.06
C ARG A 284 -52.72 31.09 -6.95
N ALA A 285 -51.99 31.05 -5.84
CA ALA A 285 -50.95 30.04 -5.61
C ALA A 285 -51.55 28.63 -5.56
N LEU A 286 -52.72 28.47 -4.91
CA LEU A 286 -53.40 27.18 -4.79
C LEU A 286 -54.02 26.72 -6.12
N ARG A 287 -54.61 27.63 -6.91
CA ARG A 287 -55.01 27.34 -8.30
C ARG A 287 -53.82 26.99 -9.17
N ARG A 288 -52.67 27.65 -9.00
CA ARG A 288 -51.45 27.33 -9.75
C ARG A 288 -50.92 25.94 -9.40
N LEU A 289 -50.94 25.54 -8.12
CA LEU A 289 -50.59 24.18 -7.71
C LEU A 289 -51.54 23.15 -8.33
N ARG A 290 -52.85 23.42 -8.36
CA ARG A 290 -53.83 22.56 -9.05
C ARG A 290 -53.52 22.42 -10.54
N ASP A 291 -53.24 23.51 -11.24
CA ASP A 291 -52.95 23.46 -12.67
C ASP A 291 -51.67 22.67 -12.98
N LEU A 292 -50.74 22.62 -12.02
CA LEU A 292 -49.50 21.84 -12.07
C LEU A 292 -49.69 20.38 -11.62
N ASP A 293 -50.76 20.07 -10.89
CA ASP A 293 -51.07 18.75 -10.31
C ASP A 293 -51.24 17.69 -11.41
N ALA A 294 -51.86 18.08 -12.53
CA ALA A 294 -52.02 17.24 -13.72
C ALA A 294 -50.70 16.71 -14.30
N CYS A 295 -49.57 17.33 -13.96
CA CYS A 295 -48.24 16.96 -14.47
C CYS A 295 -47.31 16.39 -13.38
N ALA A 296 -47.68 16.45 -12.10
CA ALA A 296 -46.73 16.25 -11.01
C ALA A 296 -47.24 15.43 -9.80
N MET A 297 -48.50 14.94 -9.80
CA MET A 297 -49.08 14.16 -8.69
C MET A 297 -48.86 14.86 -7.33
N LEU A 298 -49.35 16.08 -7.22
CA LEU A 298 -49.20 16.94 -6.06
C LEU A 298 -50.22 16.59 -4.97
N LEU A 299 -50.04 17.18 -3.78
CA LEU A 299 -50.96 16.97 -2.66
C LEU A 299 -52.37 17.47 -3.02
N PRO A 300 -53.43 16.73 -2.66
CA PRO A 300 -54.79 17.18 -2.92
C PRO A 300 -55.05 18.51 -2.21
N PRO A 301 -55.88 19.41 -2.76
CA PRO A 301 -56.14 20.73 -2.16
C PRO A 301 -56.74 20.65 -0.74
N GLN A 302 -57.25 19.49 -0.33
CA GLN A 302 -57.78 19.20 1.00
C GLN A 302 -56.69 18.82 2.03
N ASP A 303 -55.45 18.57 1.58
CA ASP A 303 -54.35 18.15 2.44
C ASP A 303 -54.01 19.24 3.46
N GLU A 304 -53.76 18.83 4.71
CA GLU A 304 -53.45 19.74 5.82
C GLU A 304 -52.22 20.61 5.56
N MET A 305 -51.24 20.11 4.80
CA MET A 305 -50.05 20.85 4.40
C MET A 305 -50.36 22.06 3.51
N LEU A 306 -51.48 22.01 2.77
CA LEU A 306 -51.99 23.11 1.94
C LEU A 306 -53.05 23.93 2.66
N GLN A 307 -53.88 23.27 3.48
CA GLN A 307 -54.96 23.91 4.23
C GLN A 307 -54.46 24.80 5.36
N GLU A 308 -53.41 24.41 6.10
CA GLU A 308 -52.91 25.22 7.21
C GLU A 308 -52.40 26.61 6.76
N PRO A 309 -51.56 26.73 5.72
CA PRO A 309 -51.20 28.04 5.16
C PRO A 309 -52.39 28.84 4.63
N LEU A 310 -53.34 28.16 3.98
CA LEU A 310 -54.54 28.78 3.42
C LEU A 310 -55.45 29.35 4.52
N ARG A 311 -55.69 28.59 5.59
CA ARG A 311 -56.47 29.01 6.77
C ARG A 311 -55.90 30.27 7.40
N ARG A 312 -54.57 30.37 7.50
CA ARG A 312 -53.90 31.59 7.99
C ARG A 312 -54.03 32.76 7.01
N ALA A 313 -54.06 32.51 5.71
CA ALA A 313 -54.18 33.58 4.72
C ALA A 313 -55.60 34.13 4.55
N VAL A 314 -56.65 33.29 4.66
CA VAL A 314 -58.04 33.66 4.33
C VAL A 314 -59.07 33.42 5.42
N GLY A 315 -58.69 32.74 6.51
CA GLY A 315 -59.60 32.28 7.56
C GLY A 315 -60.18 30.90 7.29
N GLU A 316 -60.50 30.17 8.36
CA GLU A 316 -60.96 28.78 8.30
C GLU A 316 -62.19 28.50 7.42
N PRO A 317 -63.30 29.28 7.50
CA PRO A 317 -64.47 29.00 6.67
C PRO A 317 -64.21 29.26 5.18
N ALA A 318 -63.38 30.24 4.86
CA ALA A 318 -63.03 30.57 3.47
C ALA A 318 -62.03 29.56 2.89
N ALA A 319 -61.09 29.05 3.69
CA ALA A 319 -60.14 28.02 3.27
C ALA A 319 -60.84 26.70 2.91
N LYS A 320 -61.78 26.25 3.76
CA LYS A 320 -62.57 25.04 3.50
C LYS A 320 -63.44 25.18 2.26
N SER A 321 -64.15 26.32 2.13
CA SER A 321 -64.98 26.59 0.95
C SER A 321 -64.15 26.65 -0.35
N LEU A 322 -62.94 27.21 -0.32
CA LEU A 322 -62.04 27.23 -1.48
C LEU A 322 -61.52 25.83 -1.82
N ALA A 323 -61.19 25.01 -0.82
CA ALA A 323 -60.76 23.62 -1.02
C ALA A 323 -61.87 22.79 -1.66
N GLU A 324 -63.09 22.89 -1.13
CA GLU A 324 -64.28 22.20 -1.63
C GLU A 324 -64.64 22.65 -3.05
N ALA A 325 -64.60 23.96 -3.32
CA ALA A 325 -64.84 24.50 -4.66
C ALA A 325 -63.82 23.95 -5.68
N LEU A 326 -62.54 23.89 -5.32
CA LEU A 326 -61.50 23.41 -6.22
C LEU A 326 -61.55 21.89 -6.44
N VAL A 327 -62.03 21.14 -5.45
CA VAL A 327 -62.28 19.70 -5.60
C VAL A 327 -63.47 19.46 -6.52
N ALA A 328 -64.56 20.20 -6.34
CA ALA A 328 -65.72 20.13 -7.22
C ALA A 328 -65.37 20.53 -8.67
N GLU A 329 -64.51 21.55 -8.85
CA GLU A 329 -63.96 21.92 -10.17
C GLU A 329 -63.09 20.81 -10.76
N LEU A 330 -62.25 20.13 -9.95
CA LEU A 330 -61.43 19.00 -10.39
C LEU A 330 -62.31 17.82 -10.83
N GLU A 331 -63.34 17.48 -10.06
CA GLU A 331 -64.31 16.43 -10.38
C GLU A 331 -65.10 16.75 -11.66
N GLN A 332 -65.52 18.00 -11.85
CA GLN A 332 -66.18 18.44 -13.09
C GLN A 332 -65.26 18.38 -14.32
N CYS A 333 -63.99 18.76 -14.20
CA CYS A 333 -63.01 18.63 -15.28
C CYS A 333 -62.76 17.16 -15.67
N HIS A 334 -62.74 16.24 -14.70
CA HIS A 334 -62.60 14.80 -14.97
C HIS A 334 -63.85 14.21 -15.65
N ILE A 335 -65.05 14.63 -15.26
CA ILE A 335 -66.31 14.21 -15.89
C ILE A 335 -66.45 14.76 -17.33
N SER A 336 -65.93 15.96 -17.59
CA SER A 336 -65.94 16.60 -18.91
C SER A 336 -65.00 15.89 -19.91
N ALA A 337 -63.81 15.49 -19.46
CA ALA A 337 -62.86 14.71 -20.27
C ALA A 337 -63.38 13.29 -20.57
N LEU A 338 -64.14 12.68 -19.65
CA LEU A 338 -64.80 11.38 -19.87
C LEU A 338 -65.99 11.46 -20.83
N LYS A 339 -66.76 12.56 -20.83
CA LYS A 339 -67.84 12.77 -21.81
C LYS A 339 -67.32 13.06 -23.22
N SER A 340 -66.23 13.83 -23.36
CA SER A 340 -65.58 14.10 -24.65
C SER A 340 -65.00 12.86 -25.34
N ASN A 341 -64.61 11.83 -24.59
CA ASN A 341 -64.13 10.56 -25.17
C ASN A 341 -65.27 9.64 -25.65
N ASN A 342 -66.50 9.83 -25.18
CA ASN A 342 -67.67 9.09 -25.63
C ASN A 342 -68.36 9.72 -26.86
N ASP A 343 -68.02 10.97 -27.21
CA ASP A 343 -68.55 11.66 -28.40
C ASP A 343 -67.72 11.43 -29.68
N LEU A 344 -66.71 10.54 -29.63
CA LEU A 344 -65.90 10.17 -30.81
C LEU A 344 -66.46 9.01 -31.65
N ASP A 345 -67.64 8.46 -31.30
CA ASP A 345 -68.33 7.45 -32.11
C ASP A 345 -69.01 8.01 -33.38
N GLY A 346 -68.94 9.32 -33.61
CA GLY A 346 -69.59 9.99 -34.74
C GLY A 346 -68.78 10.12 -36.04
N TRP A 347 -67.49 9.77 -36.07
CA TRP A 347 -66.59 10.07 -37.21
C TRP A 347 -66.04 8.83 -37.95
N SER A 348 -66.74 7.69 -37.88
CA SER A 348 -66.48 6.57 -38.79
C SER A 348 -67.40 6.63 -40.02
N LYS A 349 -66.98 7.35 -41.07
CA LYS A 349 -67.15 7.00 -42.50
C LYS A 349 -66.90 8.21 -43.39
N THR A 350 -65.70 8.26 -43.98
CA THR A 350 -65.33 8.66 -45.35
C THR A 350 -63.85 9.03 -45.28
N GLY A 351 -62.96 8.19 -45.79
CA GLY A 351 -62.43 8.41 -47.13
C GLY A 351 -60.90 8.43 -47.08
N VAL A 352 -60.33 7.33 -47.55
CA VAL A 352 -58.93 7.04 -47.93
C VAL A 352 -58.09 8.27 -48.37
N GLY A 353 -56.86 8.39 -47.84
CA GLY A 353 -55.73 8.99 -48.58
C GLY A 353 -54.72 9.84 -47.80
N HIS A 354 -53.55 9.25 -47.50
CA HIS A 354 -52.23 9.86 -47.20
C HIS A 354 -51.91 10.57 -45.86
N ARG A 355 -51.27 9.77 -44.98
CA ARG A 355 -50.06 10.02 -44.15
C ARG A 355 -49.06 11.02 -44.78
N ASP A 356 -48.32 11.88 -44.06
CA ASP A 356 -47.72 11.76 -42.72
C ASP A 356 -47.71 13.10 -41.93
N GLN A 357 -48.29 13.08 -40.73
CA GLN A 357 -48.01 14.03 -39.64
C GLN A 357 -47.89 13.25 -38.32
N LEU A 358 -46.84 13.59 -37.56
CA LEU A 358 -46.79 13.72 -36.09
C LEU A 358 -47.63 12.73 -35.28
N ASN A 359 -47.02 11.61 -34.88
CA ASN A 359 -47.58 10.73 -33.86
C ASN A 359 -47.05 11.10 -32.46
N LEU A 360 -47.79 12.00 -31.79
CA LEU A 360 -47.92 12.01 -30.33
C LEU A 360 -48.70 10.75 -29.93
N ARG A 361 -48.01 9.76 -29.37
CA ARG A 361 -48.63 8.53 -28.86
C ARG A 361 -49.43 8.82 -27.59
N SER A 362 -50.74 8.85 -27.76
CA SER A 362 -51.75 8.04 -27.07
C SER A 362 -51.55 7.76 -25.56
N TYR A 363 -52.33 8.49 -24.77
CA TYR A 363 -52.81 8.09 -23.45
C TYR A 363 -53.72 6.85 -23.56
N VAL A 364 -53.55 5.89 -22.65
CA VAL A 364 -54.49 4.80 -22.35
C VAL A 364 -54.55 4.67 -20.81
N PRO A 365 -55.73 4.38 -20.21
CA PRO A 365 -56.19 4.98 -18.95
C PRO A 365 -55.95 4.14 -17.69
N LEU A 366 -56.16 4.80 -16.55
CA LEU A 366 -56.37 4.32 -15.17
C LEU A 366 -56.53 2.79 -14.98
N ARG A 367 -55.60 2.20 -14.22
CA ARG A 367 -55.84 0.98 -13.45
C ARG A 367 -55.17 1.03 -12.07
N ALA A 368 -56.03 0.80 -11.07
CA ALA A 368 -55.78 0.17 -9.77
C ALA A 368 -55.03 0.94 -8.65
N ARG A 369 -55.85 1.34 -7.68
CA ARG A 369 -55.63 1.27 -6.22
C ARG A 369 -54.83 0.00 -5.80
N THR A 370 -54.02 0.18 -4.74
CA THR A 370 -53.20 -0.78 -3.93
C THR A 370 -51.79 -1.06 -4.50
N MET A 371 -50.68 -1.13 -3.76
CA MET A 371 -50.45 -1.50 -2.36
C MET A 371 -49.26 -0.73 -1.73
N ILE A 372 -49.45 -0.38 -0.45
CA ILE A 372 -48.42 -0.31 0.58
C ILE A 372 -47.79 -1.71 0.73
N LEU A 373 -46.45 -1.78 0.74
CA LEU A 373 -45.52 -2.85 1.19
C LEU A 373 -44.49 -3.26 0.11
N ALA A 374 -43.27 -2.74 0.28
CA ALA A 374 -42.04 -3.40 -0.17
C ALA A 374 -40.97 -3.21 0.92
N SER A 375 -41.24 -3.80 2.08
CA SER A 375 -40.20 -4.34 2.95
C SER A 375 -40.46 -5.85 3.00
N GLU A 376 -39.72 -6.61 2.20
CA GLU A 376 -39.25 -7.97 2.50
C GLU A 376 -38.56 -8.56 1.26
N ASN A 377 -37.32 -9.00 1.46
CA ASN A 377 -36.49 -9.88 0.62
C ASN A 377 -35.89 -9.28 -0.68
N ARG A 378 -34.66 -8.78 -0.57
CA ARG A 378 -33.45 -9.48 -1.02
C ARG A 378 -32.21 -8.96 -0.31
#